data_AF-D2YDK0-F1
#
_entry.id   AF-D2YDK0-F1
#
_cell.length_a   1.000
_cell.length_b   1.000
_cell.length_c   1.000
_cell.angle_alpha   90.00
_cell.angle_beta   90.00
_cell.angle_gamma   90.00
#
_symmetry.space_group_name_H-M   'P 1'
#
loop_
_entity.id
_entity.type
_entity.pdbx_description
1 polymer ?
#
loop_
_entity_poly.entity_id
_entity_poly.type
_entity_poly.pdbx_seq_one_letter_code
_entity_poly.pdbx_strand_id
1 'polypeptide(L)'
;MKQVLLITLISLFSGHYALAETELNTSNPLDSAVCSNNTELNDYLNQSTDLVGTVAILVSTCPEKSLQIASLATNLNPQLAREIYTVIFQNVPAEQLVQQAVDAVKSVEQEQRADVVQAAIENAPQDLAQAIVDAIADAGLMDPTEIIIAAIAGGADPGSITEPSAAGIATPPPVALAPGNTNTFGTGNGNNGGTASPN
;
A
#
# COMPACT_ATOMS: atom_id res chain seq x y z
N MET A 1 -54.97 16.78 -51.03
CA MET A 1 -54.88 15.51 -50.25
C MET A 1 -53.49 14.94 -50.45
N LYS A 2 -52.81 14.54 -49.36
CA LYS A 2 -51.63 13.64 -49.29
C LYS A 2 -50.36 14.13 -50.03
N GLN A 3 -49.13 13.95 -49.59
CA GLN A 3 -48.40 13.32 -48.49
C GLN A 3 -46.97 13.93 -48.62
N VAL A 4 -46.32 14.42 -47.57
CA VAL A 4 -45.41 13.68 -46.65
C VAL A 4 -44.24 12.98 -47.35
N LEU A 5 -43.08 13.09 -46.68
CA LEU A 5 -41.83 12.30 -46.76
C LEU A 5 -40.71 12.93 -47.62
N LEU A 6 -39.64 13.54 -47.07
CA LEU A 6 -38.64 13.09 -46.07
C LEU A 6 -37.76 11.95 -46.61
N ILE A 7 -36.43 12.15 -46.60
CA ILE A 7 -35.32 11.19 -46.39
C ILE A 7 -34.00 11.96 -46.57
N THR A 8 -33.46 12.54 -45.48
CA THR A 8 -32.44 11.99 -44.54
C THR A 8 -31.00 12.04 -45.05
N LEU A 9 -30.28 13.04 -44.52
CA LEU A 9 -28.83 13.18 -44.52
C LEU A 9 -28.24 12.08 -43.61
N ILE A 10 -27.27 11.32 -44.12
CA ILE A 10 -26.49 10.35 -43.34
C ILE A 10 -25.43 11.14 -42.58
N SER A 11 -25.66 11.42 -41.29
CA SER A 11 -24.63 11.93 -40.38
C SER A 11 -23.88 10.75 -39.77
N LEU A 12 -22.56 10.81 -39.90
CA LEU A 12 -21.60 9.85 -39.37
C LEU A 12 -21.81 9.60 -37.87
N PHE A 13 -21.82 8.33 -37.48
CA PHE A 13 -21.62 7.90 -36.11
C PHE A 13 -20.20 8.28 -35.68
N SER A 14 -20.04 9.46 -35.10
CA SER A 14 -19.00 9.65 -34.10
C SER A 14 -19.52 8.95 -32.84
N GLY A 15 -18.93 7.80 -32.54
CA GLY A 15 -19.12 7.11 -31.27
C GLY A 15 -18.78 8.07 -30.15
N HIS A 16 -19.80 8.69 -29.58
CA HIS A 16 -19.70 9.29 -28.27
C HIS A 16 -19.62 8.11 -27.33
N TYR A 17 -18.42 7.83 -26.81
CA TYR A 17 -18.33 7.23 -25.50
C TYR A 17 -19.08 8.21 -24.58
N ALA A 18 -20.33 7.91 -24.30
CA ALA A 18 -21.03 8.48 -23.18
C ALA A 18 -20.27 8.00 -21.95
N LEU A 19 -19.26 8.78 -21.54
CA LEU A 19 -18.95 8.87 -20.13
C LEU A 19 -20.27 9.34 -19.51
N ALA A 20 -21.01 8.41 -18.91
CA ALA A 20 -22.02 8.77 -17.95
C ALA A 20 -21.24 9.45 -16.83
N GLU A 21 -21.11 10.78 -16.94
CA GLU A 21 -20.81 11.66 -15.84
C GLU A 21 -21.94 11.42 -14.84
N THR A 22 -21.73 10.44 -13.97
CA THR A 22 -22.54 10.37 -12.75
C THR A 22 -22.03 11.55 -11.97
N GLU A 23 -22.71 12.69 -12.14
CA GLU A 23 -22.53 13.86 -11.30
C GLU A 23 -22.54 13.36 -9.86
N LEU A 24 -21.36 13.32 -9.23
CA LEU A 24 -21.23 13.47 -7.80
C LEU A 24 -22.15 14.63 -7.46
N ASN A 25 -23.13 14.41 -6.60
CA ASN A 25 -23.98 15.48 -6.10
C ASN A 25 -23.14 16.35 -5.15
N THR A 26 -22.17 17.10 -5.69
CA THR A 26 -21.29 18.08 -5.03
C THR A 26 -22.05 19.35 -4.64
N SER A 27 -23.35 19.25 -4.36
CA SER A 27 -24.20 20.39 -4.00
C SER A 27 -24.38 20.55 -2.49
N ASN A 28 -23.96 19.57 -1.68
CA ASN A 28 -23.76 19.78 -0.25
C ASN A 28 -22.25 19.82 0.06
N PRO A 29 -21.68 20.96 0.48
CA PRO A 29 -20.34 20.96 1.04
C PRO A 29 -20.32 19.96 2.20
N LEU A 30 -19.28 19.11 2.27
CA LEU A 30 -19.09 18.28 3.46
C LEU A 30 -19.09 19.19 4.68
N ASP A 31 -19.98 18.90 5.62
CA ASP A 31 -19.95 19.58 6.89
C ASP A 31 -18.66 19.18 7.61
N SER A 32 -17.88 20.17 8.05
CA SER A 32 -16.71 19.95 8.91
C SER A 32 -17.03 19.14 10.17
N ALA A 33 -18.30 19.08 10.58
CA ALA A 33 -18.80 18.19 11.62
C ALA A 33 -18.43 16.72 11.36
N VAL A 34 -18.45 16.27 10.09
CA VAL A 34 -18.10 14.89 9.69
C VAL A 34 -16.68 14.50 10.12
N CYS A 35 -15.76 15.46 10.20
CA CYS A 35 -14.39 15.21 10.68
C CYS A 35 -14.30 14.97 12.20
N SER A 36 -15.38 15.21 12.96
CA SER A 36 -15.36 15.28 14.43
C SER A 36 -15.49 13.90 15.09
N ASN A 37 -16.13 12.93 14.44
CA ASN A 37 -16.33 11.60 15.02
C ASN A 37 -16.26 10.48 13.99
N ASN A 38 -15.68 9.35 14.39
CA ASN A 38 -15.49 8.15 13.58
C ASN A 38 -16.81 7.54 13.10
N THR A 39 -17.88 7.66 13.88
CA THR A 39 -19.21 7.17 13.47
C THR A 39 -19.70 7.89 12.21
N GLU A 40 -19.57 9.22 12.16
CA GLU A 40 -20.02 10.01 11.01
C GLU A 40 -19.15 9.75 9.78
N LEU A 41 -17.83 9.61 9.96
CA LEU A 41 -16.93 9.19 8.89
C LEU A 41 -17.33 7.83 8.31
N ASN A 42 -17.58 6.85 9.18
CA ASN A 42 -17.97 5.51 8.78
C ASN A 42 -19.34 5.49 8.08
N ASP A 43 -20.32 6.25 8.57
CA ASP A 43 -21.64 6.35 7.95
C ASP A 43 -21.55 7.01 6.56
N TYR A 44 -20.69 8.01 6.40
CA TYR A 44 -20.44 8.68 5.12
C TYR A 44 -19.77 7.75 4.10
N LEU A 45 -18.76 6.99 4.54
CA LEU A 45 -18.09 5.99 3.70
C LEU A 45 -19.03 4.84 3.30
N ASN A 46 -19.89 4.36 4.21
CA ASN A 46 -20.84 3.26 3.94
C ASN A 46 -21.96 3.64 2.96
N GLN A 47 -22.35 4.91 2.93
CA GLN A 47 -23.38 5.40 2.00
C GLN A 47 -22.82 5.72 0.61
N SER A 48 -21.50 5.65 0.45
CA SER A 48 -20.85 6.00 -0.80
C SER A 48 -21.00 4.91 -1.86
N THR A 49 -21.20 5.35 -3.10
CA THR A 49 -21.14 4.50 -4.30
C THR A 49 -19.76 4.51 -4.95
N ASP A 50 -18.94 5.54 -4.69
CA ASP A 50 -17.55 5.66 -5.10
C ASP A 50 -16.68 5.92 -3.86
N LEU A 51 -16.23 4.81 -3.27
CA LEU A 51 -15.47 4.85 -2.02
C LEU A 51 -14.15 5.62 -2.17
N VAL A 52 -13.42 5.44 -3.26
CA VAL A 52 -12.12 6.10 -3.48
C VAL A 52 -12.31 7.60 -3.69
N GLY A 53 -13.27 8.01 -4.51
CA GLY A 53 -13.60 9.44 -4.69
C GLY A 53 -14.05 10.09 -3.38
N THR A 54 -14.80 9.37 -2.56
CA THR A 54 -15.25 9.85 -1.24
C THR A 54 -14.08 10.01 -0.27
N VAL A 55 -13.15 9.04 -0.24
CA VAL A 55 -11.91 9.15 0.54
C VAL A 55 -11.12 10.39 0.12
N ALA A 56 -10.98 10.66 -1.17
CA ALA A 56 -10.25 11.84 -1.66
C ALA A 56 -10.84 13.16 -1.16
N ILE A 57 -12.17 13.27 -1.16
CA ILE A 57 -12.88 14.45 -0.62
C ILE A 57 -12.69 14.56 0.90
N LEU A 58 -12.84 13.44 1.62
CA LEU A 58 -12.71 13.41 3.08
C LEU A 58 -11.29 13.76 3.54
N VAL A 59 -10.26 13.24 2.87
CA VAL A 59 -8.85 13.48 3.22
C VAL A 59 -8.47 14.93 2.95
N SER A 60 -9.00 15.54 1.89
CA SER A 60 -8.80 16.96 1.59
C SER A 60 -9.49 17.87 2.62
N THR A 61 -10.62 17.42 3.19
CA THR A 61 -11.42 18.18 4.15
C THR A 61 -10.94 17.97 5.60
N CYS A 62 -10.48 16.76 5.92
CA CYS A 62 -10.10 16.31 7.25
C CYS A 62 -8.66 15.71 7.24
N PRO A 63 -7.61 16.47 6.92
CA PRO A 63 -6.26 15.93 6.73
C PRO A 63 -5.71 15.23 7.97
N GLU A 64 -6.06 15.70 9.17
CA GLU A 64 -5.66 15.08 10.45
C GLU A 64 -6.28 13.70 10.69
N LYS A 65 -7.31 13.34 9.93
CA LYS A 65 -8.01 12.05 10.02
C LYS A 65 -7.71 11.13 8.84
N SER A 66 -6.78 11.50 7.95
CA SER A 66 -6.46 10.79 6.71
C SER A 66 -6.24 9.29 6.89
N LEU A 67 -5.37 8.88 7.83
CA LEU A 67 -5.13 7.45 8.12
C LEU A 67 -6.36 6.74 8.68
N GLN A 68 -7.16 7.43 9.50
CA GLN A 68 -8.37 6.86 10.09
C GLN A 68 -9.46 6.66 9.02
N ILE A 69 -9.60 7.62 8.10
CA ILE A 69 -10.47 7.52 6.93
C ILE A 69 -10.02 6.35 6.05
N ALA A 70 -8.73 6.24 5.75
CA ALA A 70 -8.18 5.17 4.91
C ALA A 70 -8.39 3.78 5.54
N SER A 71 -8.13 3.64 6.83
CA SER A 71 -8.33 2.39 7.57
C SER A 71 -9.81 2.00 7.58
N LEU A 72 -10.74 2.94 7.85
CA LEU A 72 -12.18 2.67 7.79
C LEU A 72 -12.62 2.26 6.37
N ALA A 73 -12.20 2.99 5.34
CA ALA A 73 -12.54 2.67 3.96
C ALA A 73 -11.98 1.31 3.53
N THR A 74 -10.75 0.98 3.92
CA THR A 74 -10.13 -0.32 3.62
C THR A 74 -10.85 -1.46 4.34
N ASN A 75 -11.35 -1.25 5.55
CA ASN A 75 -12.19 -2.24 6.23
C ASN A 75 -13.52 -2.49 5.51
N LEU A 76 -14.11 -1.46 4.86
CA LEU A 76 -15.33 -1.62 4.07
C LEU A 76 -15.07 -2.35 2.75
N ASN A 77 -13.95 -2.06 2.09
CA ASN A 77 -13.55 -2.73 0.88
C ASN A 77 -12.03 -2.97 0.82
N PRO A 78 -11.55 -4.12 1.33
CA PRO A 78 -10.12 -4.42 1.39
C PRO A 78 -9.45 -4.51 0.04
N GLN A 79 -10.21 -4.79 -1.02
CA GLN A 79 -9.70 -4.88 -2.40
C GLN A 79 -9.24 -3.52 -2.96
N LEU A 80 -9.63 -2.42 -2.30
CA LEU A 80 -9.27 -1.05 -2.70
C LEU A 80 -8.16 -0.45 -1.83
N ALA A 81 -7.49 -1.25 -0.99
CA ALA A 81 -6.45 -0.76 -0.07
C ALA A 81 -5.39 0.08 -0.81
N ARG A 82 -4.89 -0.42 -1.94
CA ARG A 82 -3.89 0.29 -2.74
C ARG A 82 -4.40 1.64 -3.23
N GLU A 83 -5.57 1.69 -3.86
CA GLU A 83 -6.16 2.92 -4.41
C GLU A 83 -6.47 3.94 -3.30
N ILE A 84 -7.00 3.48 -2.17
CA ILE A 84 -7.31 4.30 -1.00
C ILE A 84 -6.04 4.94 -0.46
N TYR A 85 -4.98 4.15 -0.22
CA TYR A 85 -3.74 4.67 0.35
C TYR A 85 -2.93 5.50 -0.66
N THR A 86 -3.04 5.26 -1.97
CA THR A 86 -2.48 6.15 -3.00
C THR A 86 -3.04 7.56 -2.86
N VAL A 87 -4.36 7.71 -2.66
CA VAL A 87 -4.97 9.03 -2.42
C VAL A 87 -4.39 9.71 -1.17
N ILE A 88 -4.06 8.94 -0.13
CA ILE A 88 -3.40 9.49 1.07
C ILE A 88 -2.00 9.98 0.74
N PHE A 89 -1.16 9.14 0.15
CA PHE A 89 0.25 9.45 -0.07
C PHE A 89 0.48 10.58 -1.08
N GLN A 90 -0.44 10.80 -2.03
CA GLN A 90 -0.40 11.95 -2.94
C GLN A 90 -0.45 13.31 -2.21
N ASN A 91 -0.98 13.34 -0.98
CA ASN A 91 -1.12 14.55 -0.18
C ASN A 91 -0.05 14.67 0.93
N VAL A 92 0.90 13.72 0.99
CA VAL A 92 1.92 13.65 2.04
C VAL A 92 3.22 14.25 1.50
N PRO A 93 3.83 15.24 2.17
CA PRO A 93 5.09 15.79 1.73
C PRO A 93 6.23 14.76 1.90
N ALA A 94 7.25 14.85 1.05
CA ALA A 94 8.31 13.84 0.96
C ALA A 94 9.05 13.62 2.29
N GLU A 95 9.20 14.66 3.11
CA GLU A 95 9.90 14.56 4.40
C GLU A 95 9.12 13.74 5.44
N GLN A 96 7.81 13.53 5.22
CA GLN A 96 6.93 12.78 6.11
C GLN A 96 6.58 11.40 5.56
N LEU A 97 6.86 11.13 4.27
CA LEU A 97 6.43 9.91 3.58
C LEU A 97 6.89 8.63 4.26
N VAL A 98 8.14 8.57 4.73
CA VAL A 98 8.69 7.38 5.42
C VAL A 98 7.90 7.05 6.68
N GLN A 99 7.70 8.04 7.55
CA GLN A 99 6.97 7.85 8.79
C GLN A 99 5.48 7.56 8.51
N GLN A 100 4.89 8.26 7.55
CA GLN A 100 3.51 8.05 7.15
C GLN A 100 3.29 6.64 6.59
N ALA A 101 4.24 6.08 5.83
CA ALA A 101 4.17 4.72 5.32
C ALA A 101 4.16 3.69 6.46
N VAL A 102 5.02 3.87 7.46
CA VAL A 102 5.04 3.02 8.66
C VAL A 102 3.70 3.06 9.40
N ASP A 103 3.15 4.26 9.61
CA ASP A 103 1.89 4.42 10.34
C ASP A 103 0.68 3.91 9.53
N ALA A 104 0.72 4.06 8.20
CA ALA A 104 -0.26 3.47 7.30
C ALA A 104 -0.26 1.94 7.36
N VAL A 105 0.92 1.29 7.27
CA VAL A 105 1.06 -0.17 7.36
C VAL A 105 0.61 -0.70 8.73
N LYS A 106 0.86 0.05 9.81
CA LYS A 106 0.33 -0.27 11.16
C LYS A 106 -1.19 -0.19 11.26
N SER A 107 -1.82 0.67 10.46
CA SER A 107 -3.26 0.97 10.55
C SER A 107 -4.16 -0.03 9.84
N VAL A 108 -3.58 -1.03 9.17
CA VAL A 108 -4.28 -2.04 8.36
C VAL A 108 -3.99 -3.46 8.82
N GLU A 109 -4.86 -4.39 8.42
CA GLU A 109 -4.67 -5.82 8.64
C GLU A 109 -3.50 -6.36 7.80
N GLN A 110 -2.96 -7.51 8.19
CA GLN A 110 -1.75 -8.06 7.59
C GLN A 110 -1.88 -8.27 6.08
N GLU A 111 -3.06 -8.68 5.61
CA GLU A 111 -3.33 -8.97 4.21
C GLU A 111 -3.27 -7.73 3.30
N GLN A 112 -3.44 -6.53 3.86
CA GLN A 112 -3.44 -5.26 3.11
C GLN A 112 -2.08 -4.56 3.15
N ARG A 113 -1.15 -5.00 4.01
CA ARG A 113 0.13 -4.30 4.23
C ARG A 113 0.92 -4.17 2.94
N ALA A 114 0.97 -5.21 2.11
CA ALA A 114 1.66 -5.18 0.83
C ALA A 114 1.11 -4.10 -0.11
N ASP A 115 -0.21 -3.98 -0.21
CA ASP A 115 -0.87 -2.96 -1.04
C ASP A 115 -0.57 -1.54 -0.54
N VAL A 116 -0.49 -1.36 0.79
CA VAL A 116 -0.11 -0.07 1.40
C VAL A 116 1.36 0.26 1.14
N VAL A 117 2.28 -0.70 1.26
CA VAL A 117 3.70 -0.51 0.91
C VAL A 117 3.84 -0.15 -0.56
N GLN A 118 3.14 -0.88 -1.44
CA GLN A 118 3.14 -0.60 -2.87
C GLN A 118 2.68 0.83 -3.16
N ALA A 119 1.56 1.26 -2.57
CA ALA A 119 1.05 2.62 -2.72
C ALA A 119 2.03 3.68 -2.17
N ALA A 120 2.69 3.43 -1.05
CA ALA A 120 3.67 4.35 -0.48
C ALA A 120 4.86 4.58 -1.43
N ILE A 121 5.39 3.50 -1.99
CA ILE A 121 6.55 3.53 -2.89
C ILE A 121 6.20 4.17 -4.23
N GLU A 122 5.03 3.88 -4.78
CA GLU A 122 4.53 4.47 -6.03
C GLU A 122 4.43 6.00 -5.96
N ASN A 123 4.14 6.54 -4.77
CA ASN A 123 4.00 7.98 -4.54
C ASN A 123 5.27 8.60 -3.93
N ALA A 124 6.33 7.82 -3.72
CA ALA A 124 7.58 8.31 -3.16
C ALA A 124 8.61 8.65 -4.26
N PRO A 125 9.45 9.66 -4.04
CA PRO A 125 10.72 9.80 -4.75
C PRO A 125 11.54 8.50 -4.68
N GLN A 126 12.23 8.16 -5.77
CA GLN A 126 12.99 6.91 -5.88
C GLN A 126 14.08 6.74 -4.82
N ASP A 127 14.66 7.85 -4.35
CA ASP A 127 15.67 7.87 -3.28
C ASP A 127 15.10 7.58 -1.88
N LEU A 128 13.78 7.67 -1.69
CA LEU A 128 13.11 7.32 -0.43
C LEU A 128 12.64 5.86 -0.38
N ALA A 129 12.66 5.15 -1.51
CA ALA A 129 12.14 3.78 -1.57
C ALA A 129 12.83 2.83 -0.58
N GLN A 130 14.18 2.86 -0.50
CA GLN A 130 14.93 2.08 0.48
C GLN A 130 14.61 2.49 1.92
N ALA A 131 14.49 3.79 2.18
CA ALA A 131 14.20 4.29 3.53
C ALA A 131 12.81 3.84 4.03
N ILE A 132 11.82 3.77 3.13
CA ILE A 132 10.50 3.22 3.44
C ILE A 132 10.60 1.72 3.74
N VAL A 133 11.31 0.95 2.89
CA VAL A 133 11.53 -0.48 3.06
C VAL A 133 12.20 -0.80 4.40
N ASP A 134 13.28 -0.08 4.73
CA ASP A 134 14.02 -0.23 5.99
C ASP A 134 13.14 0.12 7.20
N ALA A 135 12.43 1.25 7.16
CA ALA A 135 11.61 1.69 8.28
C ALA A 135 10.46 0.72 8.61
N ILE A 136 9.84 0.12 7.59
CA ILE A 136 8.77 -0.87 7.78
C ILE A 136 9.32 -2.18 8.35
N ALA A 137 10.50 -2.60 7.86
CA ALA A 137 11.18 -3.80 8.35
C ALA A 137 11.67 -3.62 9.80
N ASP A 138 12.27 -2.49 10.12
CA ASP A 138 12.71 -2.13 11.49
C ASP A 138 11.55 -2.06 12.47
N ALA A 139 10.37 -1.64 11.99
CA ALA A 139 9.15 -1.65 12.79
C ALA A 139 8.53 -3.05 12.96
N GLY A 140 9.08 -4.08 12.31
CA GLY A 140 8.63 -5.47 12.40
C GLY A 140 7.22 -5.68 11.86
N LEU A 141 6.79 -4.86 10.90
CA LEU A 141 5.40 -4.84 10.42
C LEU A 141 5.13 -5.85 9.31
N MET A 142 6.16 -6.30 8.60
CA MET A 142 5.99 -7.17 7.44
C MET A 142 7.29 -7.93 7.20
N ASP A 143 7.22 -9.11 6.57
CA ASP A 143 8.42 -9.87 6.26
C ASP A 143 9.30 -9.06 5.28
N PRO A 144 10.63 -8.96 5.53
CA PRO A 144 11.53 -8.21 4.65
C PRO A 144 11.43 -8.59 3.17
N THR A 145 11.22 -9.88 2.87
CA THR A 145 11.04 -10.36 1.49
C THR A 145 9.76 -9.81 0.87
N GLU A 146 8.66 -9.86 1.62
CA GLU A 146 7.37 -9.34 1.12
C GLU A 146 7.40 -7.82 0.96
N ILE A 147 8.11 -7.10 1.85
CA ILE A 147 8.31 -5.64 1.72
C ILE A 147 9.03 -5.33 0.41
N ILE A 148 10.09 -6.06 0.08
CA ILE A 148 10.85 -5.87 -1.17
C ILE A 148 9.98 -6.16 -2.39
N ILE A 149 9.18 -7.25 -2.36
CA ILE A 149 8.26 -7.58 -3.46
C ILE A 149 7.25 -6.44 -3.66
N ALA A 150 6.65 -5.95 -2.57
CA ALA A 150 5.69 -4.83 -2.62
C ALA A 150 6.35 -3.54 -3.11
N ALA A 151 7.59 -3.26 -2.69
CA ALA A 151 8.33 -2.08 -3.14
C ALA A 151 8.65 -2.14 -4.64
N ILE A 152 9.07 -3.30 -5.15
CA ILE A 152 9.30 -3.49 -6.59
C ILE A 152 7.97 -3.35 -7.35
N ALA A 153 6.87 -3.91 -6.83
CA ALA A 153 5.54 -3.73 -7.41
C ALA A 153 5.07 -2.26 -7.39
N GLY A 154 5.55 -1.47 -6.42
CA GLY A 154 5.36 -0.02 -6.31
C GLY A 154 6.26 0.79 -7.23
N GLY A 155 7.16 0.15 -7.98
CA GLY A 155 8.05 0.82 -8.93
C GLY A 155 9.40 1.23 -8.34
N ALA A 156 9.82 0.69 -7.19
CA ALA A 156 11.20 0.82 -6.75
C ALA A 156 12.15 0.07 -7.71
N ASP A 157 13.30 0.67 -8.01
CA ASP A 157 14.35 0.03 -8.81
C ASP A 157 14.95 -1.19 -8.05
N PRO A 158 14.86 -2.42 -8.59
CA PRO A 158 15.45 -3.60 -7.95
C PRO A 158 16.97 -3.51 -7.77
N GLY A 159 17.66 -2.67 -8.56
CA GLY A 159 19.09 -2.43 -8.42
C GLY A 159 19.47 -1.51 -7.25
N SER A 160 18.50 -0.75 -6.71
CA SER A 160 18.71 0.19 -5.61
C SER A 160 18.13 -0.32 -4.28
N ILE A 161 17.18 -1.26 -4.32
CA ILE A 161 16.59 -1.88 -3.13
C ILE A 161 17.45 -3.07 -2.66
N THR A 162 17.83 -3.03 -1.39
CA THR A 162 18.53 -4.13 -0.70
C THR A 162 17.68 -4.70 0.41
N GLU A 163 17.98 -5.95 0.77
CA GLU A 163 17.33 -6.60 1.91
C GLU A 163 17.61 -5.80 3.20
N PRO A 164 16.56 -5.39 3.94
CA PRO A 164 16.72 -4.74 5.23
C PRO A 164 17.62 -5.60 6.10
N SER A 165 18.65 -4.99 6.69
CA SER A 165 19.46 -5.67 7.69
C SER A 165 18.59 -5.93 8.91
N ALA A 166 18.05 -7.14 9.02
CA ALA A 166 17.20 -7.52 10.15
C ALA A 166 17.95 -7.23 11.47
N ALA A 167 17.58 -6.14 12.14
CA ALA A 167 17.90 -5.94 13.54
C ALA A 167 17.17 -7.04 14.31
N GLY A 168 17.89 -8.13 14.56
CA GLY A 168 17.33 -9.47 14.69
C GLY A 168 16.18 -9.62 15.69
N ILE A 169 15.20 -10.45 15.31
CA ILE A 169 14.94 -11.59 16.19
C ILE A 169 16.22 -12.41 16.17
N ALA A 170 17.05 -12.23 17.20
CA ALA A 170 18.18 -13.09 17.44
C ALA A 170 17.63 -14.52 17.56
N THR A 171 17.69 -15.28 16.47
CA THR A 171 17.73 -16.73 16.62
C THR A 171 19.02 -16.95 17.39
N PRO A 172 18.99 -17.45 18.63
CA PRO A 172 20.22 -17.68 19.37
C PRO A 172 21.14 -18.54 18.50
N PRO A 173 22.44 -18.24 18.47
CA PRO A 173 23.38 -19.06 17.70
C PRO A 173 23.17 -20.53 18.11
N PRO A 174 23.21 -21.49 17.16
CA PRO A 174 23.15 -22.89 17.53
C PRO A 174 24.24 -23.13 18.58
N VAL A 175 23.82 -23.59 19.76
CA VAL A 175 24.74 -23.87 20.85
C VAL A 175 25.80 -24.82 20.29
N ALA A 176 27.04 -24.34 20.21
CA ALA A 176 28.16 -25.20 19.92
C ALA A 176 28.23 -26.23 21.05
N LEU A 177 27.79 -27.46 20.76
CA LEU A 177 28.11 -28.61 21.59
C LEU A 177 29.64 -28.66 21.70
N ALA A 178 30.12 -28.48 22.93
CA ALA A 178 31.54 -28.58 23.23
C ALA A 178 32.11 -29.86 22.60
N PRO A 179 33.26 -29.81 21.91
CA PRO A 179 33.88 -31.01 21.38
C PRO A 179 34.29 -31.92 22.52
N GLY A 180 33.62 -33.06 22.65
CA GLY A 180 33.99 -34.11 23.60
C GLY A 180 32.80 -34.63 24.40
N ASN A 181 32.03 -35.53 23.80
CA ASN A 181 31.77 -36.86 24.35
C ASN A 181 31.03 -37.67 23.28
N THR A 182 31.78 -38.58 22.68
CA THR A 182 31.34 -39.53 21.67
C THR A 182 30.26 -40.46 22.21
N ASN A 183 29.15 -40.55 21.50
CA ASN A 183 28.46 -41.82 21.25
C ASN A 183 27.88 -41.79 19.82
N THR A 184 28.70 -42.30 18.91
CA THR A 184 28.37 -43.04 17.69
C THR A 184 26.88 -43.27 17.45
N PHE A 185 26.33 -42.70 16.37
CA PHE A 185 25.64 -43.39 15.25
C PHE A 185 25.11 -42.34 14.25
N GLY A 186 25.57 -42.40 13.00
CA GLY A 186 25.07 -41.54 11.92
C GLY A 186 26.10 -41.30 10.83
N THR A 187 26.31 -42.29 9.98
CA THR A 187 27.12 -42.17 8.75
C THR A 187 26.41 -41.27 7.74
N GLY A 188 26.87 -40.02 7.60
CA GLY A 188 26.47 -39.10 6.54
C GLY A 188 27.71 -38.39 5.98
N ASN A 189 27.97 -38.60 4.70
CA ASN A 189 29.25 -38.53 4.03
C ASN A 189 29.42 -37.23 3.21
N GLY A 190 30.54 -36.52 3.41
CA GLY A 190 31.23 -35.62 2.46
C GLY A 190 30.57 -34.25 2.15
N ASN A 191 31.28 -33.20 1.72
CA ASN A 191 32.73 -33.01 1.51
C ASN A 191 32.97 -31.50 1.19
N ASN A 192 34.14 -30.98 1.60
CA ASN A 192 34.87 -29.79 1.10
C ASN A 192 34.31 -28.41 1.53
N GLY A 193 34.96 -27.57 2.36
CA GLY A 193 36.40 -27.27 2.49
C GLY A 193 36.80 -26.19 1.46
N GLY A 194 37.33 -25.01 1.79
CA GLY A 194 37.63 -24.37 3.08
C GLY A 194 38.04 -22.91 2.87
N THR A 195 38.21 -22.16 3.96
CA THR A 195 38.85 -20.84 3.96
C THR A 195 39.93 -20.83 5.04
N ALA A 196 41.20 -20.87 4.62
CA ALA A 196 42.33 -20.53 5.48
C ALA A 196 42.49 -19.00 5.50
N SER A 197 42.65 -18.46 6.71
CA SER A 197 42.75 -17.04 7.08
C SER A 197 44.04 -16.35 6.60
N PRO A 198 44.09 -15.00 6.60
CA PRO A 198 45.19 -14.19 6.08
C PRO A 198 46.37 -14.02 7.07
N ASN A 199 47.50 -13.56 6.50
CA ASN A 199 48.78 -13.17 7.11
C ASN A 199 48.69 -12.53 8.50
#